data_AF-A0A9W8RNG7-F1
#
_entry.id   AF-A0A9W8RNG7-F1
#
_cell.length_a   1.000
_cell.length_b   1.000
_cell.length_c   1.000
_cell.angle_alpha   90.00
_cell.angle_beta   90.00
_cell.angle_gamma   90.00
#
_symmetry.space_group_name_H-M   'P 1'
#
loop_
_entity.id
_entity.type
_entity.pdbx_description
1 polymer ?
#
loop_
_entity_poly.entity_id
_entity_poly.type
_entity_poly.pdbx_seq_one_letter_code
_entity_poly.pdbx_strand_id
1 'polypeptide(L)'
;MNHLRLLKRETEWIWVDQICINQDDDIERAIQVDMMKDIYTSSQGTIIWLGSHVPYTETVPTLVERLSAFHIRDMNPDGTRKRSRYTRGEYMTLQLPPAQDPAWSAFGNILSRPWFVLGSYRRPHSQEVFLA
;
A
#
# COMPACT_ATOMS: atom_id res chain seq x y z
N MET A 1 -3.93 29.26 -40.71
CA MET A 1 -4.01 29.56 -39.25
C MET A 1 -4.03 28.23 -38.50
N ASN A 2 -2.94 27.91 -37.82
CA ASN A 2 -2.67 26.66 -37.10
C ASN A 2 -3.59 26.46 -35.88
N HIS A 3 -4.47 25.46 -35.91
CA HIS A 3 -5.30 25.06 -34.76
C HIS A 3 -4.93 23.70 -34.15
N LEU A 4 -3.81 23.09 -34.57
CA LEU A 4 -3.39 21.74 -34.12
C LEU A 4 -2.25 21.73 -33.06
N ARG A 5 -1.96 22.85 -32.38
CA ARG A 5 -0.85 22.93 -31.39
C ARG A 5 -1.25 22.87 -29.90
N LEU A 6 -2.51 22.60 -29.56
CA LEU A 6 -3.00 22.71 -28.18
C LEU A 6 -3.35 21.41 -27.46
N LEU A 7 -3.14 20.24 -28.07
CA LEU A 7 -3.02 19.01 -27.28
C LEU A 7 -1.54 18.84 -26.91
N LYS A 8 -1.06 19.69 -25.98
CA LYS A 8 0.13 19.38 -25.20
C LYS A 8 -0.21 18.10 -24.43
N ARG A 9 0.12 16.95 -25.01
CA ARG A 9 0.12 15.68 -24.28
C ARG A 9 1.23 15.83 -23.25
N GLU A 10 0.87 16.09 -22.01
CA GLU A 10 1.80 15.94 -20.90
C GLU A 10 2.14 14.44 -20.86
N THR A 11 3.36 14.11 -21.27
CA THR A 11 3.85 12.74 -21.22
C THR A 11 4.33 12.48 -19.80
N GLU A 12 3.59 11.66 -19.06
CA GLU A 12 4.02 11.17 -17.75
C GLU A 12 4.83 9.89 -17.91
N TRP A 13 5.91 9.78 -17.15
CA TRP A 13 6.70 8.55 -17.07
C TRP A 13 6.11 7.67 -15.99
N ILE A 14 5.67 6.48 -16.38
CA ILE A 14 5.21 5.43 -15.46
C ILE A 14 6.22 4.29 -15.54
N TRP A 15 6.69 3.88 -14.37
CA TRP A 15 7.47 2.66 -14.23
C TRP A 15 6.55 1.58 -13.69
N VAL A 16 6.50 0.44 -14.39
CA VAL A 16 5.68 -0.72 -14.02
C VAL A 16 6.61 -1.92 -13.95
N ASP A 17 6.81 -2.51 -12.78
CA ASP A 17 7.85 -3.54 -12.58
C ASP A 17 7.74 -4.71 -13.57
N GLN A 18 6.52 -5.16 -13.88
CA GLN A 18 6.29 -6.27 -14.79
C GLN A 18 6.59 -5.96 -16.25
N ILE A 19 6.66 -4.69 -16.62
CA ILE A 19 6.89 -4.24 -18.00
C ILE A 19 8.32 -3.72 -18.17
N CYS A 20 8.83 -2.98 -17.18
CA CYS A 20 10.12 -2.34 -17.25
C CYS A 20 11.30 -3.28 -16.91
N ILE A 21 11.04 -4.38 -16.18
CA ILE A 21 12.06 -5.38 -15.84
C ILE A 21 11.93 -6.56 -16.80
N ASN A 22 13.06 -6.99 -17.38
CA ASN A 22 13.10 -8.23 -18.15
C ASN A 22 13.03 -9.43 -17.20
N GLN A 23 11.84 -10.00 -17.06
CA GLN A 23 11.59 -11.11 -16.15
C GLN A 23 12.32 -12.41 -16.54
N ASP A 24 12.77 -12.52 -17.79
CA ASP A 24 13.49 -13.69 -18.32
C ASP A 24 15.02 -13.59 -18.15
N ASP A 25 15.54 -12.45 -17.72
CA ASP A 25 16.97 -12.24 -17.43
C ASP A 25 17.19 -12.08 -15.92
N ASP A 26 17.67 -13.14 -15.28
CA ASP A 26 17.92 -13.17 -13.84
C ASP A 26 18.94 -12.12 -13.38
N ILE A 27 19.90 -11.76 -14.23
CA ILE A 27 20.94 -10.78 -13.89
C ILE A 27 20.35 -9.37 -13.93
N GLU A 28 19.67 -9.02 -15.03
CA GLU A 28 19.01 -7.72 -15.16
C GLU A 28 17.93 -7.53 -14.09
N ARG A 29 17.11 -8.56 -13.86
CA ARG A 29 16.10 -8.57 -12.80
C ARG A 29 16.71 -8.33 -11.43
N ALA A 30 17.83 -8.98 -11.10
CA ALA A 30 18.50 -8.75 -9.81
C ALA A 30 18.97 -7.30 -9.66
N ILE A 31 19.52 -6.69 -10.73
CA ILE A 31 19.94 -5.28 -10.74
C ILE A 31 18.74 -4.35 -10.55
N GLN A 32 17.65 -4.57 -11.29
CA GLN A 32 16.43 -3.76 -11.17
C GLN A 32 15.80 -3.86 -9.78
N VAL A 33 15.76 -5.07 -9.21
CA VAL A 33 15.24 -5.31 -7.85
C VAL A 33 16.07 -4.57 -6.80
N ASP A 34 17.39 -4.52 -6.95
CA ASP A 34 18.27 -3.75 -6.06
C ASP A 34 18.00 -2.24 -6.15
N MET A 35 17.61 -1.75 -7.35
CA MET A 35 17.24 -0.36 -7.60
C MET A 35 15.82 0.03 -7.17
N MET A 36 14.93 -0.93 -6.87
CA MET A 36 13.51 -0.64 -6.58
C MET A 36 13.32 0.37 -5.44
N LYS A 37 14.18 0.33 -4.43
CA LYS A 37 14.15 1.32 -3.33
C LYS A 37 14.31 2.74 -3.84
N ASP A 38 15.27 2.96 -4.75
CA ASP A 38 15.56 4.28 -5.30
C ASP A 38 14.45 4.72 -6.27
N ILE A 39 13.92 3.80 -7.07
CA ILE A 39 12.78 4.04 -7.95
C ILE A 39 11.56 4.50 -7.15
N TYR A 40 11.18 3.75 -6.11
CA TYR A 40 10.03 4.12 -5.27
C TYR A 40 10.25 5.45 -4.54
N THR A 41 11.45 5.67 -4.00
CA THR A 41 11.79 6.91 -3.29
C THR A 41 11.77 8.13 -4.22
N SER A 42 12.15 7.96 -5.49
CA SER A 42 12.16 9.03 -6.49
C SER A 42 10.81 9.23 -7.22
N SER A 43 9.87 8.30 -7.06
CA SER A 43 8.55 8.38 -7.69
C SER A 43 7.70 9.48 -7.06
N GLN A 44 6.86 10.14 -7.86
CA GLN A 44 5.87 11.10 -7.35
C GLN A 44 4.77 10.41 -6.52
N GLY A 45 4.51 9.15 -6.82
CA GLY A 45 3.60 8.28 -6.11
C GLY A 45 3.77 6.85 -6.58
N THR A 46 3.42 5.91 -5.73
CA THR A 46 3.44 4.49 -6.05
C THR A 46 2.02 3.96 -5.96
N ILE A 47 1.54 3.36 -7.05
CA ILE A 47 0.31 2.59 -7.05
C ILE A 47 0.70 1.15 -6.75
N ILE A 48 -0.09 0.44 -5.95
CA ILE A 48 0.16 -0.96 -5.68
C ILE A 48 -1.09 -1.78 -5.97
N TRP A 49 -0.92 -2.88 -6.70
CA TRP A 49 -1.96 -3.87 -6.87
C TRP A 49 -1.96 -4.81 -5.66
N LEU A 50 -2.94 -4.61 -4.78
CA LEU A 50 -3.08 -5.47 -3.62
C LEU A 50 -3.82 -6.77 -3.92
N GLY A 51 -4.29 -7.04 -5.13
CA GLY A 51 -5.14 -8.19 -5.44
C GLY A 51 -6.63 -7.85 -5.53
N SER A 52 -7.45 -8.83 -5.87
CA SER A 52 -8.88 -8.65 -6.16
C SER A 52 -9.68 -8.05 -5.00
N HIS A 53 -10.78 -7.38 -5.33
CA HIS A 53 -11.75 -6.87 -4.37
C HIS A 53 -12.35 -8.04 -3.55
N VAL A 54 -12.55 -7.80 -2.25
CA VAL A 54 -13.31 -8.67 -1.33
C VAL A 54 -14.45 -7.88 -0.70
N PRO A 55 -15.51 -8.52 -0.18
CA PRO A 55 -16.58 -7.81 0.50
C PRO A 55 -16.05 -6.81 1.54
N TYR A 56 -16.64 -5.62 1.58
CA TYR A 56 -16.29 -4.52 2.49
C TYR A 56 -14.93 -3.84 2.23
N THR A 57 -14.21 -4.15 1.14
CA THR A 57 -12.94 -3.48 0.76
C THR A 57 -13.11 -1.96 0.65
N GLU A 58 -14.27 -1.49 0.17
CA GLU A 58 -14.60 -0.07 0.02
C GLU A 58 -14.61 0.71 1.34
N THR A 59 -14.74 0.01 2.47
CA THR A 59 -14.72 0.63 3.82
C THR A 59 -13.31 0.77 4.39
N VAL A 60 -12.34 0.04 3.83
CA VAL A 60 -10.98 -0.03 4.34
C VAL A 60 -10.25 1.32 4.29
N PRO A 61 -10.35 2.16 3.23
CA PRO A 61 -9.72 3.47 3.21
C PRO A 61 -10.11 4.34 4.41
N THR A 62 -11.42 4.43 4.71
CA THR A 62 -11.93 5.19 5.86
C THR A 62 -11.44 4.60 7.19
N LEU A 63 -11.34 3.29 7.30
CA LEU A 63 -10.79 2.64 8.49
C LEU A 63 -9.30 3.00 8.68
N VAL A 64 -8.50 2.95 7.60
CA VAL A 64 -7.07 3.30 7.62
C VAL A 64 -6.87 4.78 7.98
N GLU A 65 -7.68 5.69 7.44
CA GLU A 65 -7.64 7.12 7.81
C GLU A 65 -7.89 7.34 9.30
N ARG A 66 -8.91 6.67 9.86
CA ARG A 66 -9.23 6.76 11.29
C ARG A 66 -8.12 6.18 12.16
N LEU A 67 -7.56 5.04 11.76
CA LEU A 67 -6.41 4.42 12.44
C LEU A 67 -5.17 5.32 12.40
N SER A 68 -4.89 5.94 11.26
CA SER A 68 -3.77 6.87 11.08
C SER A 68 -3.92 8.12 11.94
N ALA A 69 -5.09 8.77 11.89
CA ALA A 69 -5.39 9.94 12.72
C ALA A 69 -5.28 9.62 14.22
N PHE A 70 -5.73 8.43 14.62
CA PHE A 70 -5.57 7.93 15.97
C PHE A 70 -4.09 7.69 16.33
N HIS A 71 -3.34 7.00 15.47
CA HIS A 71 -1.92 6.73 15.68
C HIS A 71 -1.11 8.02 15.88
N ILE A 72 -1.33 9.04 15.03
CA ILE A 72 -0.66 10.34 15.14
C ILE A 72 -0.98 11.02 16.49
N ARG A 73 -2.26 10.97 16.92
CA ARG A 73 -2.69 11.57 18.20
C ARG A 73 -2.10 10.83 19.40
N ASP A 74 -1.93 9.53 19.32
CA ASP A 74 -1.44 8.70 20.43
C ASP A 74 0.08 8.64 20.51
N MET A 75 0.81 9.19 19.55
CA MET A 75 2.27 9.25 19.58
C MET A 75 2.78 10.44 20.39
N ASN A 76 3.81 10.18 21.20
CA ASN A 76 4.63 11.20 21.85
C ASN A 76 5.66 11.77 20.85
N PRO A 77 6.19 12.98 21.10
CA PRO A 77 7.24 13.56 20.27
C PRO A 77 8.52 12.72 20.17
N ASP A 78 8.77 11.87 21.18
CA ASP A 78 9.93 10.97 21.25
C ASP A 78 9.72 9.64 20.49
N GLY A 79 8.58 9.45 19.82
CA GLY A 79 8.27 8.23 19.08
C GLY A 79 7.64 7.12 19.92
N THR A 80 7.42 7.33 21.22
CA THR A 80 6.73 6.36 22.08
C THR A 80 5.22 6.53 22.02
N ARG A 81 4.46 5.48 22.37
CA ARG A 81 3.00 5.58 22.50
C ARG A 81 2.63 6.20 23.84
N LYS A 82 1.68 7.14 23.85
CA LYS A 82 1.09 7.75 25.06
C LYS A 82 0.43 6.70 25.95
N ARG A 83 -0.19 5.68 25.33
CA ARG A 83 -0.93 4.64 26.04
C ARG A 83 -0.58 3.26 25.48
N SER A 84 -0.48 2.28 26.38
CA SER A 84 -0.28 0.87 26.01
C SER A 84 -1.61 0.10 25.89
N ARG A 85 -2.67 0.56 26.55
CA ARG A 85 -3.99 -0.07 26.59
C ARG A 85 -5.10 0.99 26.64
N TYR A 86 -6.28 0.61 26.16
CA TYR A 86 -7.49 1.43 26.21
C TYR A 86 -8.56 0.72 27.01
N THR A 87 -9.22 1.46 27.89
CA THR A 87 -10.48 1.04 28.49
C THR A 87 -11.58 1.00 27.42
N ARG A 88 -12.66 0.27 27.71
CA ARG A 88 -13.84 0.24 26.83
C ARG A 88 -14.44 1.62 26.60
N GLY A 89 -14.45 2.47 27.64
CA GLY A 89 -14.96 3.84 27.54
C GLY A 89 -14.10 4.70 26.61
N GLU A 90 -12.77 4.62 26.73
CA GLU A 90 -11.86 5.32 25.82
C GLU A 90 -12.03 4.83 24.38
N TYR A 91 -12.14 3.52 24.16
CA TYR A 91 -12.37 2.96 22.83
C TYR A 91 -13.65 3.52 22.18
N MET A 92 -14.74 3.65 22.94
CA MET A 92 -16.00 4.22 22.43
C MET A 92 -15.87 5.69 22.03
N THR A 93 -14.87 6.42 22.52
CA THR A 93 -14.57 7.79 22.08
C THR A 93 -13.67 7.83 20.85
N LEU A 94 -12.99 6.73 20.54
CA LEU A 94 -12.27 6.59 19.29
C LEU A 94 -13.32 6.47 18.20
N GLN A 95 -13.27 7.34 17.19
CA GLN A 95 -14.17 7.31 16.03
C GLN A 95 -13.91 6.08 15.13
N LEU A 96 -13.45 4.97 15.71
CA LEU A 96 -13.21 3.69 15.05
C LEU A 96 -14.53 2.91 14.94
N PRO A 97 -14.67 2.06 13.91
CA PRO A 97 -15.82 1.16 13.82
C PRO A 97 -15.89 0.22 15.03
N PRO A 98 -17.08 -0.23 15.45
CA PRO A 98 -17.24 -1.25 16.49
C PRO A 98 -16.37 -2.49 16.19
N ALA A 99 -15.96 -3.23 17.23
CA ALA A 99 -15.08 -4.39 17.07
C ALA A 99 -15.67 -5.48 16.15
N GLN A 100 -17.00 -5.57 16.07
CA GLN A 100 -17.73 -6.50 15.21
C GLN A 100 -17.95 -6.00 13.78
N ASP A 101 -17.49 -4.79 13.44
CA ASP A 101 -17.65 -4.23 12.10
C ASP A 101 -16.83 -5.04 11.07
N PRO A 102 -17.43 -5.44 9.93
CA PRO A 102 -16.75 -6.25 8.92
C PRO A 102 -15.54 -5.55 8.28
N ALA A 103 -15.42 -4.23 8.38
CA ALA A 103 -14.26 -3.48 7.89
C ALA A 103 -12.95 -4.02 8.49
N TRP A 104 -12.96 -4.47 9.75
CA TRP A 104 -11.78 -5.07 10.40
C TRP A 104 -11.34 -6.36 9.72
N SER A 105 -12.30 -7.21 9.33
CA SER A 105 -12.01 -8.46 8.62
C SER A 105 -11.50 -8.19 7.21
N ALA A 106 -12.07 -7.22 6.49
CA ALA A 106 -11.60 -6.83 5.17
C ALA A 106 -10.18 -6.25 5.22
N PHE A 107 -9.90 -5.38 6.19
CA PHE A 107 -8.57 -4.84 6.41
C PHE A 107 -7.55 -5.94 6.77
N GLY A 108 -7.92 -6.87 7.66
CA GLY A 108 -7.10 -8.03 7.98
C GLY A 108 -6.81 -8.93 6.77
N ASN A 109 -7.80 -9.13 5.89
CA ASN A 109 -7.60 -9.87 4.65
C ASN A 109 -6.55 -9.20 3.74
N ILE A 110 -6.63 -7.88 3.58
CA ILE A 110 -5.66 -7.10 2.78
C ILE A 110 -4.26 -7.21 3.38
N LEU A 111 -4.11 -7.03 4.70
CA LEU A 111 -2.82 -7.12 5.37
C LEU A 111 -2.24 -8.54 5.40
N SER A 112 -3.05 -9.56 5.13
CA SER A 112 -2.59 -10.95 5.02
C SER A 112 -2.10 -11.31 3.61
N ARG A 113 -2.19 -10.38 2.64
CA ARG A 113 -1.77 -10.63 1.26
C ARG A 113 -0.25 -10.63 1.13
N PRO A 114 0.31 -11.36 0.15
CA PRO A 114 1.75 -11.66 0.14
C PRO A 114 2.63 -10.39 0.17
N TRP A 115 2.20 -9.30 -0.47
CA TRP A 115 2.87 -7.99 -0.37
C TRP A 115 3.28 -7.59 1.05
N PHE A 116 2.44 -7.85 2.06
CA PHE A 116 2.69 -7.45 3.44
C PHE A 116 3.39 -8.52 4.30
N VAL A 117 3.40 -9.79 3.86
CA VAL A 117 3.87 -10.94 4.67
C VAL A 117 5.13 -11.60 4.12
N LEU A 118 5.61 -11.20 2.94
CA LEU A 118 6.71 -11.82 2.19
C LEU A 118 8.13 -11.68 2.79
N GLY A 119 8.26 -11.44 4.10
CA GLY A 119 9.53 -11.60 4.82
C GLY A 119 9.94 -13.06 5.06
N SER A 120 9.08 -14.06 4.78
CA SER A 120 9.25 -15.44 5.29
C SER A 120 9.16 -16.58 4.26
N TYR A 121 8.92 -16.32 2.96
CA TYR A 121 8.71 -17.38 1.97
C TYR A 121 9.60 -17.21 0.74
N ARG A 122 10.45 -18.22 0.45
CA ARG A 122 11.14 -18.35 -0.84
C ARG A 122 10.10 -18.40 -1.96
N ARG A 123 10.30 -17.57 -3.00
CA ARG A 123 9.42 -17.44 -4.16
C ARG A 123 9.29 -18.78 -4.91
N PRO A 124 8.09 -19.34 -5.14
CA PRO A 124 7.88 -20.33 -6.18
C PRO A 124 7.78 -19.64 -7.54
N HIS A 125 8.31 -20.30 -8.58
CA HIS A 125 8.46 -19.83 -9.95
C HIS A 125 7.17 -19.60 -10.77
N SER A 126 6.02 -19.31 -10.16
CA SER A 126 4.78 -19.14 -10.93
C SER A 126 3.75 -18.30 -10.20
N GLN A 127 3.49 -17.12 -10.78
CA GLN A 127 2.22 -16.40 -10.73
C GLN A 127 1.75 -15.87 -9.36
N GLU A 128 2.45 -14.91 -8.78
CA GLU A 128 1.77 -13.89 -7.96
C GLU A 128 2.24 -12.50 -8.40
N VAL A 129 1.32 -11.82 -9.09
CA VAL A 129 1.48 -10.50 -9.68
C VAL A 129 1.40 -9.45 -8.58
N PHE A 130 2.55 -8.90 -8.18
CA PHE A 130 2.60 -7.61 -7.50
C PHE A 130 3.04 -6.60 -8.54
N LEU A 131 2.08 -5.86 -9.08
CA LEU A 131 2.33 -4.67 -9.87
C LEU A 131 2.47 -3.50 -8.89
N ALA A 132 3.64 -2.87 -8.86
CA ALA A 132 3.71 -1.42 -8.72
C ALA A 132 3.40 -0.75 -10.07
#